data_AF-A0A2N9IL04-F1
#
_entry.id   AF-A0A2N9IL04-F1
#
_cell.length_a   1.000
_cell.length_b   1.000
_cell.length_c   1.000
_cell.angle_alpha   90.00
_cell.angle_beta   90.00
_cell.angle_gamma   90.00
#
_symmetry.space_group_name_H-M   'P 1'
#
loop_
_entity.id
_entity.type
_entity.pdbx_description
1 polymer ?
#
loop_
_entity_poly.entity_id
_entity_poly.type
_entity_poly.pdbx_seq_one_letter_code
_entity_poly.pdbx_strand_id
1 'polypeptide(L)'
;MLSKEIEEKTQELRQIKGEDLQGMDVDELQNLEKLLEDEKFLEEISALKRKEAQLIEDNQRLKQMENLFSVQTQALEQGQSSESITNACNSSDPQDNDSSDTSLKLG
;
A
#
# COMPACT_ATOMS: atom_id res chain seq x y z
N MET A 1 27.35 -6.41 -44.68
CA MET A 1 26.93 -7.36 -43.62
C MET A 1 26.02 -6.67 -42.62
N LEU A 2 26.48 -5.67 -41.87
CA LEU A 2 25.65 -4.93 -40.89
C LEU A 2 24.33 -4.38 -41.46
N SER A 3 24.34 -3.77 -42.65
CA SER A 3 23.09 -3.21 -43.22
C SER A 3 22.02 -4.26 -43.49
N LYS A 4 22.41 -5.48 -43.88
CA LYS A 4 21.48 -6.59 -44.14
C LYS A 4 20.88 -7.12 -42.84
N GLU A 5 21.70 -7.25 -41.80
CA GLU A 5 21.26 -7.67 -40.47
C GLU A 5 20.30 -6.65 -39.85
N ILE A 6 20.56 -5.36 -40.02
CA ILE A 6 19.65 -4.29 -39.58
C ILE A 6 18.32 -4.37 -40.32
N GLU A 7 18.34 -4.61 -41.64
CA GLU A 7 17.13 -4.74 -42.45
C GLU A 7 16.29 -5.96 -42.03
N GLU A 8 16.94 -7.10 -41.81
CA GLU A 8 16.31 -8.33 -41.30
C GLU A 8 15.68 -8.09 -39.92
N LYS A 9 16.42 -7.49 -38.97
CA LYS A 9 15.90 -7.17 -37.63
C LYS A 9 14.75 -6.16 -37.69
N THR A 10 14.82 -5.21 -38.60
CA THR A 10 13.74 -4.22 -38.81
C THR A 10 12.48 -4.87 -39.36
N GLN A 11 12.63 -5.89 -40.21
CA GLN A 11 11.51 -6.67 -40.71
C GLN A 11 10.90 -7.55 -39.60
N GLU A 12 11.72 -8.26 -38.81
CA GLU A 12 11.25 -9.04 -37.66
C GLU A 12 10.44 -8.17 -36.68
N LEU A 13 10.94 -6.97 -36.35
CA LEU A 13 10.23 -6.02 -35.47
C LEU A 13 8.88 -5.57 -36.03
N ARG A 14 8.75 -5.46 -37.36
CA ARG A 14 7.47 -5.14 -38.01
C ARG A 14 6.49 -6.30 -37.91
N GLN A 15 6.97 -7.53 -38.11
CA GLN A 15 6.15 -8.74 -37.95
C GLN A 15 5.61 -8.88 -36.52
N ILE A 16 6.46 -8.69 -35.51
CA ILE A 16 6.06 -8.70 -34.10
C ILE A 16 5.00 -7.62 -33.80
N LYS A 17 4.98 -6.50 -34.55
CA LYS A 17 3.93 -5.46 -34.46
C LYS A 17 2.66 -5.77 -35.24
N GLY A 18 2.61 -6.89 -35.95
CA GLY A 18 1.50 -7.28 -36.83
C GLY A 18 1.55 -6.66 -38.23
N GLU A 19 2.69 -6.09 -38.63
CA GLU A 19 2.94 -5.58 -39.97
C GLU A 19 3.65 -6.65 -40.83
N ASP A 20 3.64 -6.52 -42.16
CA ASP A 20 4.39 -7.41 -43.08
C ASP A 20 4.14 -8.93 -42.88
N LEU A 21 2.94 -9.31 -42.41
CA LEU A 21 2.52 -10.71 -42.19
C LEU A 21 2.12 -11.44 -43.49
N GLN A 22 2.02 -10.71 -44.60
CA GLN A 22 1.61 -11.28 -45.88
C GLN A 22 2.67 -12.27 -46.38
N GLY A 23 2.24 -13.51 -46.68
CA GLY A 23 3.12 -14.57 -47.15
C GLY A 23 3.69 -15.47 -46.06
N MET A 24 3.38 -15.19 -44.78
CA MET A 24 3.62 -16.13 -43.70
C MET A 24 2.58 -17.26 -43.74
N ASP A 25 3.01 -18.47 -43.41
CA ASP A 25 2.10 -19.59 -43.24
C ASP A 25 1.43 -19.59 -41.85
N VAL A 26 0.46 -20.48 -41.65
CA VAL A 26 -0.31 -20.56 -40.41
C VAL A 26 0.57 -20.97 -39.23
N ASP A 27 1.56 -21.83 -39.44
CA ASP A 27 2.43 -22.31 -38.38
C ASP A 27 3.39 -21.19 -37.92
N GLU A 28 3.93 -20.42 -38.88
CA GLU A 28 4.73 -19.22 -38.62
C GLU A 28 3.95 -18.16 -37.84
N LEU A 29 2.69 -17.90 -38.22
CA LEU A 29 1.82 -16.97 -37.50
C LEU A 29 1.51 -17.45 -36.07
N GLN A 30 1.22 -18.74 -35.89
CA GLN A 30 0.99 -19.31 -34.55
C GLN A 30 2.24 -19.23 -33.67
N ASN A 31 3.42 -19.46 -34.23
CA ASN A 31 4.68 -19.31 -33.49
C ASN A 31 4.92 -17.86 -33.06
N LEU A 32 4.61 -16.90 -33.94
CA LEU A 32 4.71 -15.48 -33.64
C LEU A 32 3.73 -15.05 -32.53
N GLU A 33 2.47 -15.50 -32.61
CA GLU A 33 1.46 -15.26 -31.57
C GLU A 33 1.91 -15.82 -30.22
N LYS A 34 2.41 -17.06 -30.20
CA LYS A 34 2.90 -17.69 -28.97
C LYS A 34 4.07 -16.93 -28.35
N LEU A 35 5.01 -16.47 -29.18
CA LEU A 35 6.15 -15.67 -28.71
C LEU A 35 5.69 -14.38 -28.03
N LEU A 36 4.73 -13.69 -28.64
CA LEU A 36 4.12 -12.47 -28.10
C LEU A 36 3.35 -12.74 -26.79
N GLU A 37 2.64 -13.86 -26.73
CA GLU A 37 1.90 -14.26 -25.53
C GLU A 37 2.86 -14.55 -24.37
N ASP A 38 3.93 -15.30 -24.62
CA ASP A 38 4.97 -15.62 -23.64
C ASP A 38 5.67 -14.33 -23.13
N GLU A 39 5.98 -13.37 -24.01
CA GLU A 39 6.57 -12.08 -23.62
C GLU A 39 5.63 -11.30 -22.68
N LYS A 40 4.34 -11.24 -23.01
CA LYS A 40 3.34 -10.56 -22.18
C LYS A 40 3.20 -11.20 -20.80
N PHE A 41 3.21 -12.53 -20.72
CA PHE A 41 3.19 -13.23 -19.43
C PHE A 41 4.42 -12.92 -18.59
N LEU A 42 5.61 -12.90 -19.19
CA LEU A 42 6.84 -12.56 -18.48
C LEU A 42 6.83 -11.12 -17.94
N GLU A 43 6.29 -10.18 -18.71
CA GLU A 43 6.13 -8.79 -18.28
C GLU A 43 5.17 -8.70 -17.08
N GLU A 44 4.02 -9.37 -17.14
CA GLU A 44 3.03 -9.39 -16.06
C GLU A 44 3.59 -10.03 -14.78
N ILE A 45 4.28 -11.17 -14.90
CA ILE A 45 4.97 -11.81 -13.78
C ILE A 45 5.98 -10.85 -13.14
N SER A 46 6.75 -10.13 -13.96
CA SER A 46 7.75 -9.17 -13.48
C SER A 46 7.10 -7.99 -12.76
N ALA A 47 5.97 -7.49 -13.27
CA ALA A 47 5.20 -6.44 -12.62
C ALA A 47 4.63 -6.90 -11.27
N LEU A 48 4.09 -8.12 -11.20
CA LEU A 48 3.57 -8.70 -9.97
C LEU A 48 4.66 -8.89 -8.92
N LYS A 49 5.83 -9.43 -9.29
CA LYS A 49 6.98 -9.58 -8.37
C LYS A 49 7.45 -8.24 -7.81
N ARG A 50 7.47 -7.19 -8.63
CA ARG A 50 7.80 -5.83 -8.15
C ARG A 50 6.78 -5.34 -7.13
N LYS A 51 5.49 -5.55 -7.39
CA LYS A 51 4.41 -5.18 -6.46
C LYS A 51 4.47 -5.96 -5.16
N GLU A 52 4.78 -7.25 -5.22
CA GLU A 52 5.00 -8.09 -4.04
C GLU A 52 6.13 -7.54 -3.16
N ALA A 53 7.29 -7.24 -3.75
CA ALA A 53 8.42 -6.67 -3.03
C ALA A 53 8.05 -5.34 -2.34
N GLN A 54 7.34 -4.45 -3.05
CA GLN A 54 6.88 -3.17 -2.51
C GLN A 54 5.93 -3.37 -1.32
N LEU A 55 4.98 -4.30 -1.44
CA LEU A 55 4.02 -4.59 -0.37
C LEU A 55 4.69 -5.19 0.86
N ILE A 56 5.70 -6.04 0.68
CA ILE A 56 6.49 -6.60 1.80
C ILE A 56 7.21 -5.47 2.54
N GLU A 57 7.87 -4.56 1.83
CA GLU A 57 8.56 -3.41 2.42
C GLU A 57 7.59 -2.49 3.18
N ASP A 58 6.47 -2.13 2.56
CA ASP A 58 5.46 -1.29 3.19
C ASP A 58 4.85 -1.96 4.42
N ASN A 59 4.57 -3.26 4.37
CA ASN A 59 4.06 -4.00 5.51
C ASN A 59 5.06 -4.03 6.67
N GLN A 60 6.36 -4.20 6.37
CA GLN A 60 7.43 -4.14 7.38
C GLN A 60 7.51 -2.75 8.02
N ARG A 61 7.46 -1.69 7.22
CA ARG A 61 7.46 -0.31 7.70
C ARG A 61 6.26 -0.01 8.59
N LEU A 62 5.08 -0.47 8.20
CA LEU A 62 3.86 -0.30 9.00
C LEU A 62 3.96 -1.04 10.36
N LYS A 63 4.45 -2.28 10.36
CA LYS A 63 4.69 -3.04 11.61
C LYS A 63 5.70 -2.35 12.53
N GLN A 64 6.77 -1.78 11.97
CA GLN A 64 7.73 -1.02 12.75
C GLN A 64 7.09 0.23 13.39
N MET A 65 6.24 0.93 12.65
CA MET A 65 5.53 2.10 13.15
C MET A 65 4.51 1.74 14.24
N GLU A 66 3.74 0.66 14.05
CA GLU A 66 2.83 0.13 15.07
C GLU A 66 3.57 -0.21 16.38
N ASN A 67 4.72 -0.88 16.27
CA ASN A 67 5.54 -1.21 17.44
C ASN A 67 6.04 0.05 18.17
N LEU A 68 6.47 1.09 17.45
CA LEU A 68 6.89 2.35 18.05
C LEU A 68 5.75 3.06 18.79
N PHE A 69 4.55 3.12 18.18
CA PHE A 69 3.37 3.70 18.82
C PHE A 69 2.94 2.88 20.05
N SER A 70 2.96 1.55 19.96
CA SER A 70 2.63 0.66 21.09
C SER A 70 3.58 0.89 22.28
N VAL A 71 4.88 0.96 22.04
CA VAL A 71 5.89 1.26 23.08
C VAL A 71 5.70 2.66 23.67
N GLN A 72 5.42 3.67 22.85
CA GLN A 72 5.16 5.04 23.32
C GLN A 72 3.91 5.12 24.20
N THR A 73 2.84 4.39 23.84
CA THR A 73 1.60 4.36 24.60
C THR A 73 1.81 3.66 25.95
N GLN A 74 2.55 2.54 25.96
CA GLN A 74 2.89 1.83 27.20
C GLN A 74 3.79 2.67 28.13
N ALA A 75 4.71 3.45 27.58
CA ALA A 75 5.55 4.38 28.35
C ALA A 75 4.76 5.56 28.94
N LEU A 76 3.75 6.07 28.21
CA LEU A 76 2.86 7.12 28.70
C LEU A 76 1.93 6.61 29.82
N GLU A 77 1.41 5.39 29.69
CA GLU A 77 0.58 4.77 30.73
C GLU A 77 1.38 4.42 32.00
N GLN A 78 2.63 3.96 31.87
CA GLN A 78 3.52 3.75 33.04
C GLN A 78 3.96 5.06 33.71
N GLY A 79 3.98 6.18 32.99
CA GLY A 79 4.33 7.50 33.53
C GLY A 79 3.18 8.23 34.24
N GLN A 80 1.94 7.76 34.14
CA GLN A 80 0.78 8.39 34.77
C GLN A 80 0.23 7.63 35.99
N SER A 81 0.83 6.49 36.35
CA SER A 81 0.54 5.77 37.58
C SER A 81 1.47 6.22 38.71
N SER A 82 1.32 7.48 39.13
CA SER A 82 1.91 7.99 40.37
C SER A 82 0.86 8.82 41.10
N GLU A 83 0.43 8.27 42.23
CA GLU A 83 -0.60 8.75 43.13
C GLU A 83 -0.57 10.27 43.34
N SER A 84 -1.72 10.91 43.21
CA SER A 84 -2.00 12.20 43.86
C SER A 84 -3.34 12.06 44.58
N ILE A 85 -3.28 11.45 45.77
CA ILE A 85 -4.34 11.52 46.77
C ILE A 85 -4.31 12.94 47.32
N THR A 86 -5.06 13.87 46.72
CA THR A 86 -5.22 15.21 47.31
C THR A 86 -6.27 15.10 48.41
N ASN A 87 -5.74 14.84 49.60
CA ASN A 87 -6.42 14.80 50.88
C ASN A 87 -7.42 15.94 51.04
N ALA A 88 -8.64 15.61 51.46
CA ALA A 88 -9.61 16.56 51.96
C ALA A 88 -9.06 17.29 53.20
N CYS A 89 -9.22 18.62 53.26
CA CYS A 89 -9.70 19.36 54.44
C CYS A 89 -9.59 20.89 54.26
N ASN A 90 -10.77 21.52 54.20
CA ASN A 90 -11.19 22.71 54.95
C ASN A 90 -10.49 24.06 54.71
N SER A 91 -11.18 24.95 53.98
CA SER A 91 -11.58 26.25 54.56
C SER A 91 -12.85 26.76 53.89
N SER A 92 -13.87 26.88 54.72
CA SER A 92 -15.17 27.52 54.53
C SER A 92 -15.17 28.85 53.79
N ASP A 93 -16.13 29.01 52.87
CA ASP A 93 -16.91 30.25 52.75
C ASP A 93 -18.38 29.89 52.41
N PRO A 94 -19.37 30.43 53.14
CA PRO A 94 -20.77 30.13 52.91
C PRO A 94 -21.39 31.10 51.90
N GLN A 95 -22.28 30.54 51.07
CA GLN A 95 -23.48 31.22 50.58
C GLN A 95 -23.30 32.20 49.39
N ASP A 96 -23.65 31.73 48.19
CA ASP A 96 -24.76 32.33 47.42
C ASP A 96 -25.22 31.39 46.29
N ASN A 97 -26.22 30.59 46.63
CA ASN A 97 -27.50 30.48 45.95
C ASN A 97 -27.56 30.92 44.46
N ASP A 98 -27.41 29.98 43.52
CA ASP A 98 -28.32 29.94 42.37
C ASP A 98 -28.46 28.50 41.84
N SER A 99 -29.43 27.81 42.43
CA SER A 99 -29.92 26.52 41.98
C SER A 99 -30.52 26.65 40.57
N SER A 100 -29.97 25.92 39.61
CA SER A 100 -30.70 25.61 38.38
C SER A 100 -30.70 24.11 38.16
N ASP A 101 -31.59 23.45 38.91
CA ASP A 101 -32.12 22.14 38.63
C ASP A 101 -32.87 22.16 37.29
N THR A 102 -32.25 21.64 36.23
CA THR A 102 -33.01 21.25 35.02
C THR A 102 -33.08 19.73 34.96
N SER A 103 -34.04 19.18 35.69
CA SER A 103 -34.47 17.78 35.54
C SER A 103 -35.16 17.58 34.19
N LEU A 104 -34.67 16.66 33.37
CA LEU A 104 -35.33 16.21 32.14
C LEU A 104 -36.27 15.03 32.46
N LYS A 105 -37.54 15.17 32.13
CA LYS A 105 -38.55 14.11 32.25
C LYS A 105 -38.67 13.39 30.90
N LEU A 106 -38.30 12.11 30.86
CA LEU A 106 -38.60 11.25 29.71
C LEU A 106 -40.09 10.95 29.70
N GLY A 107 -40.76 11.43 28.65
CA GLY A 107 -42.04 10.92 28.17
C GLY A 107 -41.79 10.14 26.88
#